data_AF-A0A4R5DCW3-F1
#
_entry.id   AF-A0A4R5DCW3-F1
#
_cell.length_a   1.000
_cell.length_b   1.000
_cell.length_c   1.000
_cell.angle_alpha   90.00
_cell.angle_beta   90.00
_cell.angle_gamma   90.00
#
_symmetry.space_group_name_H-M   'P 1'
#
loop_
_entity.id
_entity.type
_entity.pdbx_description
1 polymer ?
#
loop_
_entity_poly.entity_id
_entity_poly.type
_entity_poly.pdbx_seq_one_letter_code
_entity_poly.pdbx_strand_id
1 'polypeptide(L)'
;MNSSEQKDYEHATPTEDQVEETISMISRKLQHPSLDSEQNLGIKNGYKEALKILVGNVRSYEEISMLLEAGQPLSIAVMAVDYLNGECSQKALLAVEGAK
;
A
#
# COMPACT_ATOMS: atom_id res chain seq x y z
N MET A 1 -2.58 -5.08 -41.70
CA MET A 1 -1.39 -4.70 -40.91
C MET A 1 -1.78 -4.79 -39.44
N ASN A 2 -1.01 -5.55 -38.67
CA ASN A 2 -1.10 -5.68 -37.21
C ASN A 2 -0.98 -4.30 -36.53
N SER A 3 -1.81 -4.04 -35.52
CA SER A 3 -1.33 -4.02 -34.14
C SER A 3 -2.54 -3.80 -33.23
N SER A 4 -3.11 -4.93 -32.84
CA SER A 4 -3.95 -5.08 -31.66
C SER A 4 -3.23 -4.51 -30.42
N GLU A 5 -4.03 -4.02 -29.49
CA GLU A 5 -3.66 -3.76 -28.09
C GLU A 5 -2.75 -2.54 -27.84
N GLN A 6 -3.28 -1.33 -28.10
CA GLN A 6 -3.08 -0.28 -27.11
C GLN A 6 -3.95 -0.65 -25.90
N LYS A 7 -3.43 -1.48 -25.00
CA LYS A 7 -3.99 -1.58 -23.65
C LYS A 7 -3.67 -0.26 -22.99
N ASP A 8 -4.70 0.56 -22.89
CA ASP A 8 -4.72 1.79 -22.12
C ASP A 8 -4.08 1.52 -20.76
N TYR A 9 -2.84 1.99 -20.58
CA TYR A 9 -2.26 2.20 -19.26
C TYR A 9 -2.94 3.44 -18.66
N GLU A 10 -4.26 3.41 -18.54
CA GLU A 10 -4.95 4.30 -17.63
C GLU A 10 -4.57 3.82 -16.24
N HIS A 11 -3.75 4.63 -15.57
CA HIS A 11 -3.61 4.67 -14.13
C HIS A 11 -5.00 5.00 -13.54
N ALA A 12 -5.88 4.02 -13.57
CA ALA A 12 -7.23 4.15 -13.07
C ALA A 12 -7.14 4.19 -11.55
N THR A 13 -7.63 5.29 -10.97
CA THR A 13 -7.99 5.37 -9.56
C THR A 13 -8.71 4.06 -9.19
N PRO A 14 -8.28 3.34 -8.14
CA PRO A 14 -8.86 2.06 -7.80
C PRO A 14 -10.34 2.20 -7.48
N THR A 15 -11.12 1.20 -7.87
CA THR A 15 -12.53 1.10 -7.49
C THR A 15 -12.65 0.79 -5.99
N GLU A 16 -13.83 1.02 -5.42
CA GLU A 16 -14.11 0.66 -4.02
C GLU A 16 -13.82 -0.83 -3.76
N ASP A 17 -14.27 -1.73 -4.63
CA ASP A 17 -13.99 -3.17 -4.56
C ASP A 17 -12.48 -3.47 -4.51
N GLN A 18 -11.68 -2.77 -5.32
CA GLN A 18 -10.23 -2.94 -5.35
C GLN A 18 -9.57 -2.42 -4.08
N VAL A 19 -10.08 -1.32 -3.51
CA VAL A 19 -9.62 -0.79 -2.23
C VAL A 19 -9.95 -1.77 -1.10
N GLU A 20 -11.17 -2.32 -1.05
CA GLU A 20 -11.59 -3.33 -0.07
C GLU A 20 -10.77 -4.62 -0.15
N GLU A 21 -10.48 -5.09 -1.37
CA GLU A 21 -9.58 -6.22 -1.60
C GLU A 21 -8.19 -5.92 -1.04
N THR A 22 -7.64 -4.73 -1.33
CA THR A 22 -6.33 -4.30 -0.86
C THR A 22 -6.27 -4.23 0.67
N ILE A 23 -7.29 -3.66 1.31
CA ILE A 23 -7.44 -3.63 2.78
C ILE A 23 -7.42 -5.06 3.34
N SER A 24 -8.14 -5.98 2.71
CA SER A 24 -8.19 -7.38 3.13
C SER A 24 -6.82 -8.06 3.02
N MET A 25 -6.08 -7.79 1.95
CA MET A 25 -4.74 -8.34 1.74
C MET A 25 -3.72 -7.81 2.75
N ILE A 26 -3.72 -6.49 3.02
CA ILE A 26 -2.85 -5.90 4.05
C ILE A 26 -3.21 -6.43 5.44
N SER A 27 -4.49 -6.57 5.75
CA SER A 27 -4.95 -7.14 7.01
C SER A 27 -4.44 -8.57 7.22
N ARG A 28 -4.45 -9.40 6.16
CA ARG A 28 -3.86 -10.75 6.22
C ARG A 28 -2.36 -10.72 6.44
N LYS A 29 -1.62 -9.81 5.78
CA LYS A 29 -0.17 -9.64 6.01
C LYS A 29 0.13 -9.29 7.47
N LEU A 30 -0.64 -8.38 8.07
CA LEU A 30 -0.48 -7.96 9.46
C LEU A 30 -0.72 -9.08 10.48
N GLN A 31 -1.47 -10.12 10.11
CA GLN A 31 -1.68 -11.31 10.93
C GLN A 31 -0.56 -12.35 10.78
N HIS A 32 0.34 -12.18 9.81
CA HIS A 32 1.41 -13.13 9.60
C HIS A 32 2.49 -12.99 10.69
N PRO A 33 2.87 -14.07 11.40
CA PRO A 33 3.82 -14.00 12.54
C PRO A 33 5.19 -13.41 12.19
N SER A 34 5.59 -13.42 10.92
CA SER A 34 6.87 -12.81 10.49
C SER A 34 6.92 -11.30 10.73
N LEU A 35 5.78 -10.62 10.84
CA LEU A 35 5.73 -9.18 11.14
C LEU A 35 5.74 -8.89 12.65
N ASP A 36 5.67 -9.91 13.50
CA ASP A 36 5.72 -9.75 14.96
C ASP A 36 7.16 -9.70 15.50
N SER A 37 8.17 -9.98 14.67
CA SER A 37 9.57 -9.82 15.07
C SER A 37 9.94 -8.35 15.24
N GLU A 38 10.84 -8.05 16.18
CA GLU A 38 11.31 -6.67 16.43
C GLU A 38 11.88 -6.02 15.16
N GLN A 39 12.57 -6.80 14.33
CA GLN A 39 13.15 -6.36 13.06
C GLN A 39 12.11 -5.90 12.04
N ASN A 40 10.86 -6.39 12.15
CA ASN A 40 9.77 -6.07 11.24
C ASN A 40 8.71 -5.16 11.86
N LEU A 41 8.92 -4.64 13.08
CA LEU A 41 8.00 -3.72 13.75
C LEU A 41 7.76 -2.45 12.93
N GLY A 42 8.82 -1.89 12.32
CA GLY A 42 8.69 -0.73 11.44
C GLY A 42 7.76 -1.01 10.26
N ILE A 43 7.96 -2.13 9.57
CA ILE A 43 7.12 -2.55 8.43
C ILE A 43 5.68 -2.81 8.87
N LYS A 44 5.48 -3.44 10.04
CA LYS A 44 4.16 -3.62 10.64
C LYS A 44 3.48 -2.28 10.89
N ASN A 45 4.22 -1.28 11.38
CA ASN A 45 3.69 0.07 11.59
C ASN A 45 3.35 0.77 10.28
N GLY A 46 4.18 0.62 9.24
CA GLY A 46 3.89 1.11 7.88
C GLY A 46 2.59 0.52 7.32
N TYR A 47 2.40 -0.80 7.42
CA TYR A 47 1.17 -1.46 6.97
C TYR A 47 -0.07 -1.08 7.81
N LYS A 48 0.09 -0.85 9.12
CA LYS A 48 -1.00 -0.30 9.95
C LYS A 48 -1.41 1.09 9.50
N GLU A 49 -0.44 1.93 9.14
CA GLU A 49 -0.73 3.27 8.63
C GLU A 49 -1.39 3.21 7.25
N ALA A 50 -0.89 2.36 6.35
CA ALA A 50 -1.53 2.10 5.07
C ALA A 50 -3.00 1.68 5.22
N LEU A 51 -3.33 0.82 6.20
CA LEU A 51 -4.73 0.48 6.48
C LEU A 51 -5.57 1.70 6.86
N LYS A 52 -5.06 2.59 7.73
CA LYS A 52 -5.80 3.81 8.09
C LYS A 52 -6.02 4.70 6.87
N ILE A 53 -5.00 4.84 6.02
CA ILE A 53 -5.05 5.64 4.80
C ILE A 53 -6.13 5.09 3.86
N LEU A 54 -6.12 3.78 3.59
CA LEU A 54 -7.08 3.13 2.70
C LEU A 54 -8.51 3.17 3.25
N VAL A 55 -8.70 2.85 4.53
CA VAL A 55 -10.02 2.89 5.19
C VAL A 55 -10.56 4.31 5.28
N GLY A 56 -9.69 5.29 5.54
CA GLY A 56 -10.05 6.70 5.62
C GLY A 56 -10.16 7.40 4.26
N ASN A 57 -9.81 6.72 3.15
CA ASN A 57 -9.66 7.31 1.83
C ASN A 57 -8.79 8.59 1.85
N VAL A 58 -7.70 8.54 2.61
CA VAL A 58 -6.75 9.66 2.78
C VAL A 58 -5.88 9.77 1.53
N ARG A 59 -5.97 10.89 0.82
CA ARG A 59 -5.32 11.10 -0.50
C ARG A 59 -4.20 12.14 -0.50
N SER A 60 -3.89 12.68 0.67
CA SER A 60 -2.87 13.70 0.90
C SER A 60 -1.69 13.11 1.67
N TYR A 61 -0.47 13.43 1.25
CA TYR A 61 0.74 12.96 1.91
C TYR A 61 0.97 13.65 3.27
N GLU A 62 0.41 14.84 3.45
CA GLU A 62 0.49 15.64 4.68
C GLU A 62 -0.21 14.96 5.87
N GLU A 63 -1.13 14.03 5.60
CA GLU A 63 -1.87 13.28 6.61
C GLU A 63 -1.15 11.98 7.01
N ILE A 64 -0.01 11.64 6.39
CA ILE A 64 0.79 10.47 6.78
C ILE A 64 1.43 10.71 8.15
N SER A 65 1.30 9.74 9.06
CA SER A 65 1.89 9.82 10.40
C SER A 65 3.39 10.13 10.37
N MET A 66 3.77 11.24 11.00
CA MET A 66 5.16 11.66 11.22
C MET A 66 5.92 10.76 12.21
N LEU A 67 5.23 9.83 12.88
CA LEU A 67 5.84 8.87 13.80
C LEU A 67 6.44 7.66 13.07
N LEU A 68 6.21 7.53 11.76
CA LEU A 68 6.86 6.49 10.96
C LEU A 68 8.34 6.80 10.77
N GLU A 69 9.17 5.78 10.98
CA GLU A 69 10.58 5.84 10.66
C GLU A 69 10.78 6.01 9.14
N ALA A 70 11.79 6.79 8.76
CA ALA A 70 12.18 6.94 7.36
C ALA A 70 12.61 5.59 6.76
N GLY A 71 12.30 5.37 5.48
CA GLY A 71 12.62 4.13 4.77
C GLY A 71 11.36 3.32 4.46
N GLN A 72 11.42 2.00 4.67
CA GLN A 72 10.34 1.08 4.30
C GLN A 72 8.99 1.39 4.98
N PRO A 73 8.92 1.74 6.29
CA PRO A 73 7.64 2.03 6.94
C PRO A 73 6.91 3.21 6.29
N LEU A 74 7.62 4.32 6.07
CA LEU A 74 7.11 5.50 5.40
C LEU A 74 6.75 5.22 3.93
N SER A 75 7.59 4.46 3.22
CA SER A 75 7.33 4.10 1.82
C SER A 75 6.02 3.32 1.64
N ILE A 76 5.68 2.41 2.56
CA ILE A 76 4.39 1.70 2.54
C ILE A 76 3.22 2.68 2.67
N ALA A 77 3.31 3.66 3.57
CA ALA A 77 2.25 4.65 3.75
C ALA A 77 2.09 5.55 2.52
N VAL A 78 3.20 6.01 1.93
CA VAL A 78 3.20 6.78 0.68
C VAL A 78 2.55 5.99 -0.45
N MET A 79 2.92 4.71 -0.62
CA MET A 79 2.32 3.88 -1.66
C MET A 79 0.82 3.64 -1.46
N ALA A 80 0.30 3.72 -0.23
CA ALA A 80 -1.14 3.64 0.00
C ALA A 80 -1.87 4.88 -0.55
N VAL A 81 -1.29 6.08 -0.37
CA VAL A 81 -1.78 7.32 -0.98
C VAL A 81 -1.66 7.25 -2.51
N ASP A 82 -0.49 6.86 -3.02
CA ASP A 82 -0.26 6.69 -4.46
C ASP A 82 -1.27 5.70 -5.07
N TYR A 83 -1.53 4.58 -4.39
CA TYR A 83 -2.51 3.60 -4.82
C TYR A 83 -3.91 4.20 -4.92
N LEU A 84 -4.37 4.91 -3.87
CA LEU A 84 -5.68 5.59 -3.91
C LEU A 84 -5.76 6.59 -5.05
N ASN A 85 -4.66 7.26 -5.39
CA ASN A 85 -4.60 8.22 -6.48
C ASN A 85 -4.39 7.58 -7.87
N GLY A 86 -4.25 6.25 -7.95
CA GLY A 86 -4.01 5.51 -9.20
C GLY A 86 -2.54 5.53 -9.67
N GLU A 87 -1.65 6.14 -8.89
CA GLU A 87 -0.24 6.36 -9.23
C GLU A 87 0.61 5.09 -9.04
N CYS A 88 0.15 4.14 -8.22
CA CYS A 88 0.78 2.84 -8.12
C CYS A 88 -0.23 1.68 -8.17
N SER A 89 0.27 0.48 -8.49
CA SER A 89 -0.55 -0.73 -8.50
C SER A 89 -0.64 -1.34 -7.11
N GLN A 90 -1.73 -2.08 -6.83
CA GLN A 90 -1.86 -2.89 -5.61
C GLN A 90 -0.63 -3.80 -5.39
N LYS A 91 -0.10 -4.39 -6.47
CA LYS A 91 1.08 -5.24 -6.41
C LYS A 91 2.32 -4.50 -5.89
N ALA A 92 2.50 -3.24 -6.26
CA ALA A 92 3.62 -2.43 -5.79
C ALA A 92 3.51 -2.17 -4.28
N LEU A 93 2.33 -1.74 -3.81
CA LEU A 93 2.05 -1.54 -2.38
C LEU A 93 2.30 -2.82 -1.55
N LEU A 94 1.90 -3.99 -2.08
CA LEU A 94 2.04 -5.26 -1.38
C LEU A 94 3.42 -5.93 -1.51
N ALA A 95 4.31 -5.41 -2.35
CA ALA A 95 5.63 -5.99 -2.61
C ALA A 95 6.65 -5.73 -1.49
N VAL A 96 6.36 -4.82 -0.54
CA VAL A 96 7.27 -4.55 0.57
C VAL A 96 7.26 -5.72 1.54
N GLU A 97 8.39 -6.40 1.67
CA GLU A 97 8.57 -7.54 2.57
C GLU A 97 9.44 -7.18 3.77
N GLY A 98 9.23 -7.94 4.85
CA GLY A 98 10.10 -7.97 6.03
C GLY A 98 11.54 -8.35 5.67
N ALA A 99 12.49 -7.93 6.50
CA ALA A 99 13.86 -8.45 6.39
C ALA A 99 13.83 -9.97 6.60
N LYS A 100 14.54 -10.70 5.71
CA LYS A 100 14.76 -12.16 5.80
C LYS A 100 15.90 -12.49 6.74
#